data_AF-A0A5C9BGD8-F1
#
_entry.id   AF-A0A5C9BGD8-F1
#
_cell.length_a   1.000
_cell.length_b   1.000
_cell.length_c   1.000
_cell.angle_alpha   90.00
_cell.angle_beta   90.00
_cell.angle_gamma   90.00
#
_symmetry.space_group_name_H-M   'P 1'
#
loop_
_entity.id
_entity.type
_entity.pdbx_description
1 polymer ?
#
loop_
_entity_poly.entity_id
_entity_poly.type
_entity_poly.pdbx_seq_one_letter_code
_entity_poly.pdbx_strand_id
1 'polypeptide(L)'
;MSRLVNPHGGGDLKPLLLEGAAREAELARAQTLTKIKMSSRETGDLIMMGIGGFTPLEGFMTHGDWQGVCDGYKMANGLFWPIPVTLSTDTQTAQTLSLGQDVALVSGETGEIMGTMKVTEIFGIDKGHECMMVYKTTDVAHPGVKMVMEQGPINLAGPVKVLSDGGFKAKYGDQFMTPAETRAKFKEMGWTRVAAFQTRNPMHRSHEYLAKIAIETMDGVLVHSLLGALKPGDIPAEVRSEAIATLIDNYFAPNTVIQAGYPLDMRYAGPREALLHALFRQNYGCSHLIVGRDHAGVGDYYGPFDAQKIFDDIPKGSLETVNMNIDWTFWCNKCGGMASQRTCPHTKDDRILLSGTKVRAMLSEGQDLPVEFSRPEVAAVLKKYYQGLTAEQNVKVELKGHSAA
;
A
#
# COMPACT_ATOMS: atom_id res chain seq x y z
N MET A 1 -31.19 1.62 5.23
CA MET A 1 -30.19 1.56 4.14
C MET A 1 -28.87 1.13 4.74
N SER A 2 -28.23 0.12 4.16
CA SER A 2 -26.87 -0.29 4.50
C SER A 2 -25.92 0.71 3.83
N ARG A 3 -25.04 1.39 4.57
CA ARG A 3 -24.15 2.45 4.02
C ARG A 3 -22.71 2.18 4.44
N LEU A 4 -21.83 2.01 3.45
CA LEU A 4 -20.37 2.00 3.63
C LEU A 4 -19.90 3.39 4.07
N VAL A 5 -18.68 3.47 4.63
CA VAL A 5 -18.02 4.77 4.87
C VAL A 5 -17.96 5.63 3.61
N ASN A 6 -18.07 6.94 3.78
CA ASN A 6 -17.98 7.88 2.67
C ASN A 6 -16.54 7.92 2.13
N PRO A 7 -16.34 8.18 0.83
CA PRO A 7 -15.04 8.58 0.33
C PRO A 7 -14.42 9.71 1.17
N HIS A 8 -13.09 9.75 1.22
CA HIS A 8 -12.37 10.77 1.94
C HIS A 8 -12.75 12.17 1.44
N GLY A 9 -13.02 13.09 2.36
CA GLY A 9 -13.61 14.41 2.05
C GLY A 9 -15.15 14.44 2.00
N GLY A 10 -15.83 13.30 2.16
CA GLY A 10 -17.28 13.21 2.34
C GLY A 10 -18.15 13.31 1.08
N GLY A 11 -17.54 13.51 -0.09
CA GLY A 11 -18.20 13.55 -1.39
C GLY A 11 -18.26 12.19 -2.09
N ASP A 12 -18.50 12.21 -3.40
CA ASP A 12 -18.42 11.03 -4.26
C ASP A 12 -16.96 10.65 -4.57
N LEU A 13 -16.75 9.41 -5.03
CA LEU A 13 -15.46 9.01 -5.59
C LEU A 13 -15.11 9.88 -6.79
N LYS A 14 -13.83 10.25 -6.90
CA LYS A 14 -13.32 11.12 -7.97
C LYS A 14 -12.21 10.42 -8.77
N PRO A 15 -12.54 9.40 -9.58
CA PRO A 15 -11.56 8.83 -10.51
C PRO A 15 -11.18 9.85 -11.58
N LEU A 16 -9.88 9.96 -11.86
CA LEU A 16 -9.35 10.87 -12.89
C LEU A 16 -8.98 10.16 -14.19
N LEU A 17 -9.20 8.83 -14.27
CA LEU A 17 -8.99 8.05 -15.48
C LEU A 17 -10.05 8.41 -16.53
N LEU A 18 -9.59 8.88 -17.68
CA LEU A 18 -10.45 9.12 -18.83
C LEU A 18 -10.75 7.81 -19.54
N GLU A 19 -11.95 7.73 -20.12
CA GLU A 19 -12.42 6.58 -20.89
C GLU A 19 -12.96 7.00 -22.26
N GLY A 20 -13.09 6.03 -23.17
CA GLY A 20 -13.68 6.22 -24.50
C GLY A 20 -13.05 7.35 -25.32
N ALA A 21 -13.89 8.10 -26.03
CA ALA A 21 -13.46 9.17 -26.94
C ALA A 21 -12.67 10.30 -26.23
N ALA A 22 -12.98 10.59 -24.96
CA ALA A 22 -12.25 11.61 -24.20
C ALA A 22 -10.79 11.20 -23.96
N ARG A 23 -10.58 9.91 -23.63
CA ARG A 23 -9.25 9.33 -23.47
C ARG A 23 -8.47 9.34 -24.78
N GLU A 24 -9.09 8.91 -25.88
CA GLU A 24 -8.45 8.84 -27.20
C GLU A 24 -8.00 10.22 -27.69
N ALA A 25 -8.86 11.23 -27.56
CA ALA A 25 -8.54 12.60 -27.92
C ALA A 25 -7.41 13.18 -27.06
N GLU A 26 -7.45 12.96 -25.75
CA GLU A 26 -6.44 13.46 -24.83
C GLU A 26 -5.09 12.74 -25.01
N LEU A 27 -5.09 11.44 -25.33
CA LEU A 27 -3.88 10.68 -25.66
C LEU A 27 -3.23 11.17 -26.96
N ALA A 28 -4.03 11.45 -28.00
CA ALA A 28 -3.52 12.03 -29.25
C ALA A 28 -2.87 13.40 -29.00
N ARG A 29 -3.51 14.25 -28.19
CA ARG A 29 -2.96 15.54 -27.75
C ARG A 29 -1.66 15.38 -26.96
N ALA A 30 -1.61 14.41 -26.05
CA ALA A 30 -0.45 14.17 -25.19
C ALA A 30 0.83 13.82 -25.98
N GLN A 31 0.70 13.24 -27.18
CA GLN A 31 1.86 12.92 -28.02
C GLN A 31 2.69 14.15 -28.44
N THR A 32 2.06 15.33 -28.51
CA THR A 32 2.72 16.57 -28.95
C THR A 32 3.18 17.45 -27.79
N LEU A 33 2.86 17.10 -26.55
CA LEU A 33 3.23 17.91 -25.37
C LEU A 33 4.66 17.64 -24.93
N THR A 34 5.24 18.60 -24.20
CA THR A 34 6.47 18.38 -23.44
C THR A 34 6.28 17.20 -22.50
N LYS A 35 7.20 16.24 -22.53
CA LYS A 35 7.13 15.01 -21.75
C LYS A 35 7.89 15.15 -20.44
N ILE A 36 7.21 14.91 -19.33
CA ILE A 36 7.79 14.82 -17.99
C ILE A 36 7.86 13.34 -17.61
N LYS A 37 9.07 12.86 -17.32
CA LYS A 37 9.28 11.48 -16.88
C LYS A 37 8.96 11.38 -15.38
N MET A 38 8.14 10.40 -15.04
CA MET A 38 7.79 10.07 -13.66
C MET A 38 8.63 8.88 -13.17
N SER A 39 8.97 8.92 -11.89
CA SER A 39 9.43 7.75 -11.13
C SER A 39 8.31 6.70 -11.00
N SER A 40 8.68 5.50 -10.56
CA SER A 40 7.72 4.41 -10.26
C SER A 40 6.67 4.85 -9.24
N ARG A 41 7.10 5.54 -8.17
CA ARG A 41 6.21 6.07 -7.13
C ARG A 41 5.21 7.09 -7.67
N GLU A 42 5.68 8.07 -8.44
CA GLU A 42 4.81 9.09 -9.07
C GLU A 42 3.84 8.46 -10.07
N THR A 43 4.26 7.42 -10.78
CA THR A 43 3.40 6.65 -11.68
C THR A 43 2.30 5.92 -10.91
N GLY A 44 2.64 5.25 -9.81
CA GLY A 44 1.67 4.62 -8.91
C GLY A 44 0.70 5.62 -8.30
N ASP A 45 1.17 6.82 -7.94
CA ASP A 45 0.33 7.90 -7.42
C ASP A 45 -0.66 8.41 -8.46
N LEU A 46 -0.21 8.59 -9.71
CA LEU A 46 -1.07 8.97 -10.82
C LEU A 46 -2.14 7.90 -11.07
N ILE A 47 -1.78 6.62 -11.04
CA ILE A 47 -2.75 5.52 -11.20
C ILE A 47 -3.75 5.52 -10.04
N MET A 48 -3.29 5.72 -8.79
CA MET A 48 -4.18 5.82 -7.63
C MET A 48 -5.16 6.99 -7.73
N MET A 49 -4.75 8.12 -8.29
CA MET A 49 -5.67 9.22 -8.63
C MET A 49 -6.62 8.82 -9.77
N GLY A 50 -6.10 8.14 -10.80
CA GLY A 50 -6.88 7.66 -11.95
C GLY A 50 -8.04 6.77 -11.55
N ILE A 51 -7.80 5.78 -10.69
CA ILE A 51 -8.83 4.85 -10.21
C ILE A 51 -9.68 5.43 -9.07
N GLY A 52 -9.36 6.63 -8.57
CA GLY A 52 -10.06 7.26 -7.44
C GLY A 52 -9.64 6.75 -6.05
N GLY A 53 -8.57 5.96 -5.97
CA GLY A 53 -7.99 5.52 -4.69
C GLY A 53 -7.47 6.68 -3.86
N PHE A 54 -7.02 7.75 -4.51
CA PHE A 54 -6.58 9.01 -3.89
C PHE A 54 -7.64 10.12 -3.92
N THR A 55 -8.93 9.78 -4.04
CA THR A 55 -10.01 10.75 -3.83
C THR A 55 -9.79 11.51 -2.51
N PRO A 56 -9.88 12.87 -2.47
CA PRO A 56 -10.35 13.75 -3.53
C PRO A 56 -9.24 14.47 -4.33
N LEU A 57 -7.99 13.99 -4.32
CA LEU A 57 -6.92 14.64 -5.08
C LEU A 57 -7.29 14.79 -6.56
N GLU A 58 -6.99 15.95 -7.11
CA GLU A 58 -7.21 16.30 -8.52
C GLU A 58 -5.92 16.29 -9.34
N GLY A 59 -4.78 16.07 -8.67
CA GLY A 59 -3.45 16.11 -9.26
C GLY A 59 -2.36 16.17 -8.20
N PHE A 60 -1.15 16.54 -8.63
CA PHE A 60 0.00 16.63 -7.75
C PHE A 60 -0.04 17.92 -6.91
N MET A 61 0.39 17.78 -5.66
CA MET A 61 0.24 18.78 -4.60
C MET A 61 0.99 20.09 -4.90
N THR A 62 0.37 21.20 -4.51
CA THR A 62 1.00 22.54 -4.47
C THR A 62 2.08 22.62 -3.39
N HIS A 63 2.86 23.70 -3.37
CA HIS A 63 3.78 23.96 -2.26
C HIS A 63 3.01 24.06 -0.93
N GLY A 64 1.86 24.74 -0.94
CA GLY A 64 1.01 24.89 0.26
C GLY A 64 0.49 23.55 0.77
N ASP A 65 0.05 22.67 -0.12
CA ASP A 65 -0.37 21.31 0.24
C ASP A 65 0.79 20.49 0.80
N TRP A 66 1.94 20.49 0.11
CA TRP A 66 3.15 19.78 0.56
C TRP A 66 3.55 20.20 1.98
N GLN A 67 3.68 21.51 2.21
CA GLN A 67 4.11 22.04 3.50
C GLN A 67 3.10 21.70 4.60
N GLY A 68 1.80 21.93 4.36
CA GLY A 68 0.76 21.63 5.34
C GLY A 68 0.66 20.13 5.67
N VAL A 69 0.90 19.26 4.70
CA VAL A 69 0.90 17.80 4.91
C VAL A 69 2.11 17.36 5.73
N CYS A 70 3.29 17.92 5.45
CA CYS A 70 4.49 17.70 6.27
C CYS A 70 4.24 18.15 7.72
N ASP A 71 3.75 19.37 7.91
CA ASP A 71 3.72 20.04 9.21
C ASP A 71 2.54 19.62 10.10
N GLY A 72 1.38 19.37 9.50
CA GLY A 72 0.13 19.25 10.24
C GLY A 72 -0.87 18.26 9.68
N TYR A 73 -0.45 17.39 8.74
CA TYR A 73 -1.31 16.42 8.08
C TYR A 73 -2.49 17.06 7.33
N LYS A 74 -2.34 18.28 6.79
CA LYS A 74 -3.44 18.99 6.14
C LYS A 74 -3.01 19.60 4.82
N MET A 75 -3.82 19.43 3.79
CA MET A 75 -3.70 20.18 2.55
C MET A 75 -4.06 21.66 2.77
N ALA A 76 -3.77 22.52 1.80
CA ALA A 76 -4.02 23.96 1.87
C ALA A 76 -5.51 24.29 2.05
N ASN A 77 -6.41 23.41 1.58
CA ASN A 77 -7.85 23.51 1.80
C ASN A 77 -8.32 23.04 3.19
N GLY A 78 -7.39 22.63 4.06
CA GLY A 78 -7.65 22.15 5.41
C GLY A 78 -8.01 20.67 5.52
N LEU A 79 -8.21 19.95 4.41
CA LEU A 79 -8.52 18.53 4.43
C LEU A 79 -7.30 17.72 4.88
N PHE A 80 -7.56 16.71 5.71
CA PHE A 80 -6.52 15.83 6.21
C PHE A 80 -5.84 15.04 5.07
N TRP A 81 -4.51 14.97 5.08
CA TRP A 81 -3.74 14.08 4.23
C TRP A 81 -2.40 13.72 4.88
N PRO A 82 -1.98 12.44 4.92
CA PRO A 82 -0.88 12.02 5.79
C PRO A 82 0.52 12.05 5.17
N ILE A 83 0.65 11.92 3.85
CA ILE A 83 1.94 11.84 3.15
C ILE A 83 1.87 12.66 1.85
N PRO A 84 2.84 13.54 1.55
CA PRO A 84 2.80 14.34 0.33
C PRO A 84 2.75 13.50 -0.95
N VAL A 85 1.98 13.96 -1.94
CA VAL A 85 1.86 13.37 -3.29
C VAL A 85 2.34 14.39 -4.30
N THR A 86 3.65 14.35 -4.58
CA THR A 86 4.37 15.35 -5.40
C THR A 86 4.94 14.72 -6.66
N LEU A 87 5.10 15.53 -7.70
CA LEU A 87 5.78 15.19 -8.94
C LEU A 87 7.06 16.03 -9.05
N SER A 88 8.21 15.38 -9.13
CA SER A 88 9.53 16.03 -9.19
C SER A 88 10.14 16.00 -10.59
N THR A 89 11.01 16.96 -10.86
CA THR A 89 11.79 17.07 -12.09
C THR A 89 13.13 17.76 -11.84
N ASP A 90 14.06 17.63 -12.79
CA ASP A 90 15.35 18.32 -12.72
C ASP A 90 15.24 19.81 -13.06
N THR A 91 16.22 20.61 -12.63
CA THR A 91 16.24 22.05 -12.85
C THR A 91 16.22 22.44 -14.32
N GLN A 92 16.89 21.69 -15.19
CA GLN A 92 16.96 21.99 -16.62
C GLN A 92 15.59 21.81 -17.27
N THR A 93 14.90 20.72 -16.96
CA THR A 93 13.52 20.47 -17.41
C THR A 93 12.59 21.57 -16.88
N ALA A 94 12.66 21.89 -15.58
CA ALA A 94 11.81 22.93 -14.97
C ALA A 94 11.95 24.31 -15.64
N GLN A 95 13.17 24.70 -16.04
CA GLN A 95 13.43 25.98 -16.72
C GLN A 95 12.78 26.09 -18.11
N THR A 96 12.40 24.96 -18.72
CA THR A 96 11.69 24.96 -20.02
C THR A 96 10.17 25.09 -19.87
N LEU A 97 9.65 25.02 -18.65
CA LEU A 97 8.23 25.01 -18.37
C LEU A 97 7.71 26.40 -18.02
N SER A 98 6.44 26.65 -18.35
CA SER A 98 5.71 27.87 -17.97
C SER A 98 4.45 27.52 -17.17
N LEU A 99 4.04 28.42 -16.27
CA LEU A 99 2.77 28.27 -15.56
C LEU A 99 1.60 28.28 -16.56
N GLY A 100 0.61 27.42 -16.33
CA GLY A 100 -0.54 27.19 -17.21
C GLY A 100 -0.29 26.22 -18.38
N GLN A 101 0.98 25.84 -18.62
CA GLN A 101 1.36 24.89 -19.67
C GLN A 101 0.80 23.49 -19.38
N ASP A 102 0.33 22.81 -20.43
CA ASP A 102 0.03 21.38 -20.35
C ASP A 102 1.27 20.55 -20.71
N VAL A 103 1.51 19.50 -19.92
CA VAL A 103 2.59 18.53 -20.14
C VAL A 103 2.03 17.11 -20.22
N ALA A 104 2.72 16.23 -20.92
CA ALA A 104 2.46 14.79 -20.90
C ALA A 104 3.28 14.14 -19.79
N LEU A 105 2.62 13.33 -18.97
CA LEU A 105 3.24 12.53 -17.92
C LEU A 105 3.57 11.15 -18.48
N VAL A 106 4.83 10.75 -18.37
CA VAL A 106 5.34 9.52 -19.01
C VAL A 106 5.99 8.64 -17.95
N SER A 107 5.67 7.35 -17.94
CA SER A 107 6.36 6.38 -17.07
C SER A 107 7.84 6.35 -17.42
N GLY A 108 8.71 6.59 -16.44
CA GLY A 108 10.16 6.51 -16.61
C GLY A 108 10.65 5.10 -16.93
N GLU A 109 9.90 4.07 -16.50
CA GLU A 109 10.26 2.66 -16.70
C GLU A 109 9.86 2.14 -18.09
N THR A 110 8.63 2.45 -18.53
CA THR A 110 8.06 1.88 -19.77
C THR A 110 8.05 2.85 -20.95
N GLY A 111 8.18 4.17 -20.69
CA GLY A 111 8.01 5.21 -21.71
C GLY A 111 6.56 5.45 -22.13
N GLU A 112 5.60 4.80 -21.48
CA GLU A 112 4.17 4.96 -21.75
C GLU A 112 3.66 6.34 -21.31
N ILE A 113 2.79 6.96 -22.13
CA ILE A 113 2.07 8.17 -21.74
C ILE A 113 0.96 7.77 -20.76
N MET A 114 1.12 8.18 -19.50
CA MET A 114 0.23 7.81 -18.40
C MET A 114 -0.88 8.83 -18.15
N GLY A 115 -0.65 10.09 -18.54
CA GLY A 115 -1.60 11.17 -18.31
C GLY A 115 -1.13 12.50 -18.88
N THR A 116 -1.93 13.54 -18.66
CA THR A 116 -1.53 14.93 -18.88
C THR A 116 -1.73 15.74 -17.61
N MET A 117 -0.98 16.82 -17.46
CA MET A 117 -1.06 17.72 -16.30
C MET A 117 -1.00 19.17 -16.77
N LYS A 118 -1.79 20.04 -16.15
CA LYS A 118 -1.63 21.49 -16.27
C LYS A 118 -0.71 21.97 -15.15
N VAL A 119 0.45 22.52 -15.47
CA VAL A 119 1.40 23.03 -14.48
C VAL A 119 0.86 24.32 -13.86
N THR A 120 0.55 24.32 -12.57
CA THR A 120 0.06 25.51 -11.84
C THR A 120 1.10 26.11 -10.91
N GLU A 121 2.04 25.30 -10.44
CA GLU A 121 3.18 25.77 -9.64
C GLU A 121 4.46 25.00 -10.01
N ILE A 122 5.60 25.68 -9.86
CA ILE A 122 6.95 25.14 -10.02
C ILE A 122 7.73 25.60 -8.79
N PHE A 123 8.14 24.68 -7.92
CA PHE A 123 8.70 25.02 -6.60
C PHE A 123 9.77 24.04 -6.12
N GLY A 124 10.68 24.49 -5.26
CA GLY A 124 11.59 23.60 -4.55
C GLY A 124 11.01 23.16 -3.20
N ILE A 125 11.51 22.03 -2.67
CA ILE A 125 11.14 21.55 -1.33
C ILE A 125 12.36 21.39 -0.43
N ASP A 126 12.15 21.52 0.88
CA ASP A 126 13.11 21.06 1.87
C ASP A 126 12.92 19.54 2.07
N LYS A 127 13.75 18.77 1.35
CA LYS A 127 13.74 17.30 1.43
C LYS A 127 14.08 16.77 2.82
N GLY A 128 14.95 17.46 3.56
CA GLY A 128 15.32 17.07 4.91
C GLY A 128 14.15 17.21 5.87
N HIS A 129 13.41 18.31 5.73
CA HIS A 129 12.17 18.56 6.45
C HIS A 129 11.09 17.51 6.13
N GLU A 130 10.79 17.26 4.85
CA GLU A 130 9.85 16.20 4.47
C GLU A 130 10.28 14.85 5.07
N CYS A 131 11.58 14.53 4.99
CA CYS A 131 12.08 13.27 5.49
C CYS A 131 11.87 13.13 7.01
N MET A 132 12.26 14.14 7.76
CA MET A 132 12.10 14.16 9.22
C MET A 132 10.63 14.09 9.62
N MET A 133 9.75 14.87 8.97
CA MET A 133 8.35 14.93 9.33
C MET A 133 7.59 13.65 8.96
N VAL A 134 7.89 13.05 7.80
CA VAL A 134 7.16 11.89 7.27
C VAL A 134 7.71 10.56 7.81
N TYR A 135 9.04 10.41 7.88
CA TYR A 135 9.70 9.14 8.22
C TYR A 135 10.35 9.15 9.60
N LYS A 136 10.27 10.26 10.36
CA LYS A 136 10.92 10.45 11.67
C LYS A 136 12.46 10.35 11.64
N THR A 137 13.05 10.44 10.44
CA THR A 137 14.49 10.33 10.24
C THR A 137 14.90 10.96 8.91
N THR A 138 16.17 11.37 8.82
CA THR A 138 16.82 11.78 7.57
C THR A 138 17.88 10.77 7.11
N ASP A 139 17.91 9.58 7.71
CA ASP A 139 18.84 8.52 7.36
C ASP A 139 18.49 7.91 6.00
N VAL A 140 19.41 8.04 5.04
CA VAL A 140 19.27 7.53 3.66
C VAL A 140 19.22 6.01 3.56
N ALA A 141 19.54 5.28 4.63
CA ALA A 141 19.30 3.83 4.69
C ALA A 141 17.80 3.49 4.81
N HIS A 142 16.97 4.43 5.28
CA HIS A 142 15.52 4.28 5.25
C HIS A 142 15.02 4.39 3.79
N PRO A 143 14.29 3.38 3.24
CA PRO A 143 13.86 3.37 1.84
C PRO A 143 13.06 4.61 1.41
N GLY A 144 12.11 5.06 2.23
CA GLY A 144 11.34 6.28 1.96
C GLY A 144 12.18 7.57 1.94
N VAL A 145 13.15 7.70 2.85
CA VAL A 145 14.09 8.84 2.87
C VAL A 145 14.94 8.81 1.61
N LYS A 146 15.48 7.65 1.25
CA LYS A 146 16.24 7.47 0.01
C LYS A 146 15.44 7.94 -1.21
N MET A 147 14.18 7.51 -1.33
CA MET A 147 13.28 7.92 -2.42
C MET A 147 13.11 9.44 -2.48
N VAL A 148 12.95 10.13 -1.33
CA VAL A 148 12.81 11.59 -1.29
C VAL A 148 14.11 12.29 -1.68
N MET A 149 15.25 11.82 -1.15
CA MET A 149 16.56 12.37 -1.46
C MET A 149 16.90 12.24 -2.95
N GLU A 150 16.51 11.14 -3.60
CA GLU A 150 16.74 10.87 -5.03
C GLU A 150 15.82 11.63 -5.99
N GLN A 151 14.75 12.29 -5.52
CA GLN A 151 13.86 13.10 -6.37
C GLN A 151 14.62 14.23 -7.11
N GLY A 152 14.01 14.76 -8.17
CA GLY A 152 14.42 16.06 -8.70
C GLY A 152 14.35 17.16 -7.64
N PRO A 153 15.16 18.24 -7.72
CA PRO A 153 15.11 19.35 -6.77
C PRO A 153 13.87 20.24 -6.92
N ILE A 154 13.14 20.13 -8.04
CA ILE A 154 11.97 20.96 -8.34
C ILE A 154 10.73 20.08 -8.45
N ASN A 155 9.65 20.48 -7.79
CA ASN A 155 8.33 19.90 -7.91
C ASN A 155 7.43 20.71 -8.85
N LEU A 156 6.55 19.99 -9.52
CA LEU A 156 5.51 20.51 -10.39
C LEU A 156 4.15 20.18 -9.78
N ALA A 157 3.30 21.19 -9.59
CA ALA A 157 1.93 20.99 -9.11
C ALA A 157 0.92 21.18 -10.23
N GLY A 158 -0.25 20.59 -10.05
CA GLY A 158 -1.44 20.95 -10.80
C GLY A 158 -2.33 19.76 -11.15
N PRO A 159 -3.52 20.04 -11.70
CA PRO A 159 -4.52 19.03 -11.97
C PRO A 159 -4.09 18.10 -13.11
N VAL A 160 -4.48 16.83 -12.99
CA VAL A 160 -4.12 15.77 -13.94
C VAL A 160 -5.35 15.20 -14.63
N LYS A 161 -5.13 14.66 -15.81
CA LYS A 161 -6.03 13.71 -16.50
C LYS A 161 -5.26 12.41 -16.67
N VAL A 162 -5.81 11.30 -16.22
CA VAL A 162 -5.14 9.99 -16.29
C VAL A 162 -5.60 9.26 -17.54
N LEU A 163 -4.66 8.63 -18.25
CA LEU A 163 -4.89 7.97 -19.55
C LEU A 163 -4.57 6.47 -19.51
N SER A 164 -3.89 6.00 -18.48
CA SER A 164 -3.51 4.61 -18.33
C SER A 164 -3.58 4.17 -16.87
N ASP A 165 -3.98 2.91 -16.67
CA ASP A 165 -3.89 2.21 -15.39
C ASP A 165 -2.52 1.51 -15.22
N GLY A 166 -1.59 1.68 -16.17
CA GLY A 166 -0.27 1.05 -16.19
C GLY A 166 -0.29 -0.41 -16.62
N GLY A 167 -1.37 -0.86 -17.28
CA GLY A 167 -1.56 -2.26 -17.68
C GLY A 167 -1.90 -3.19 -16.52
N PHE A 168 -2.18 -2.65 -15.33
CA PHE A 168 -2.49 -3.43 -14.14
C PHE A 168 -3.77 -4.25 -14.30
N LYS A 169 -4.85 -3.69 -14.87
CA LYS A 169 -6.08 -4.46 -15.12
C LYS A 169 -5.83 -5.59 -16.11
N ALA A 170 -5.08 -5.32 -17.18
CA ALA A 170 -4.74 -6.34 -18.18
C ALA A 170 -3.90 -7.48 -17.59
N LYS A 171 -2.95 -7.16 -16.70
CA LYS A 171 -2.05 -8.13 -16.08
C LYS A 171 -2.71 -8.95 -14.96
N TYR A 172 -3.49 -8.29 -14.10
CA TYR A 172 -3.98 -8.88 -12.85
C TYR A 172 -5.49 -9.19 -12.86
N GLY A 173 -6.23 -8.80 -13.90
CA GLY A 173 -7.65 -9.11 -14.06
C GLY A 173 -8.47 -8.72 -12.84
N ASP A 174 -9.22 -9.69 -12.30
CA ASP A 174 -10.09 -9.51 -11.13
C ASP A 174 -9.34 -9.22 -9.83
N GLN A 175 -8.04 -9.50 -9.78
CA GLN A 175 -7.23 -9.13 -8.62
C GLN A 175 -6.99 -7.63 -8.56
N PHE A 176 -7.06 -6.92 -9.69
CA PHE A 176 -7.02 -5.46 -9.69
C PHE A 176 -8.45 -4.92 -9.62
N MET A 177 -8.81 -4.41 -8.44
CA MET A 177 -10.08 -3.74 -8.21
C MET A 177 -9.86 -2.26 -7.93
N THR A 178 -10.67 -1.43 -8.56
CA THR A 178 -10.83 -0.01 -8.26
C THR A 178 -11.71 0.18 -7.01
N PRO A 179 -11.62 1.34 -6.34
CA PRO A 179 -12.55 1.73 -5.29
C PRO A 179 -14.04 1.60 -5.66
N ALA A 180 -14.40 1.89 -6.92
CA ALA A 180 -15.78 1.75 -7.38
C ALA A 180 -16.19 0.27 -7.43
N GLU A 181 -15.34 -0.61 -7.95
CA GLU A 181 -15.58 -2.05 -8.03
C GLU A 181 -15.66 -2.69 -6.63
N THR A 182 -14.78 -2.36 -5.69
CA THR A 182 -14.86 -2.92 -4.31
C THR A 182 -16.12 -2.47 -3.60
N ARG A 183 -16.50 -1.20 -3.72
CA ARG A 183 -17.76 -0.69 -3.13
C ARG A 183 -18.98 -1.37 -3.74
N ALA A 184 -19.00 -1.58 -5.06
CA ALA A 184 -20.07 -2.30 -5.72
C ALA A 184 -20.15 -3.74 -5.21
N LYS A 185 -19.01 -4.41 -5.09
CA LYS A 185 -18.95 -5.80 -4.61
C LYS A 185 -19.38 -5.94 -3.16
N PHE A 186 -18.97 -5.02 -2.27
CA PHE A 186 -19.44 -5.00 -0.89
C PHE A 186 -20.97 -4.86 -0.80
N LYS A 187 -21.56 -4.00 -1.64
CA LYS A 187 -23.02 -3.84 -1.69
C LYS A 187 -23.72 -5.11 -2.18
N GLU A 188 -23.19 -5.75 -3.23
CA GLU A 188 -23.70 -7.04 -3.74
C GLU A 188 -23.69 -8.12 -2.65
N MET A 189 -22.63 -8.15 -1.84
CA MET A 189 -22.46 -9.09 -0.72
C MET A 189 -23.25 -8.70 0.54
N GLY A 190 -23.95 -7.56 0.52
CA GLY A 190 -24.68 -7.03 1.68
C GLY A 190 -23.80 -6.46 2.80
N TRP A 191 -22.51 -6.25 2.55
CA TRP A 191 -21.55 -5.76 3.54
C TRP A 191 -21.68 -4.24 3.77
N THR A 192 -21.53 -3.85 5.04
CA THR A 192 -21.53 -2.45 5.50
C THR A 192 -20.30 -2.09 6.32
N ARG A 193 -19.86 -3.01 7.17
CA ARG A 193 -18.69 -2.91 8.01
C ARG A 193 -17.64 -3.84 7.45
N VAL A 194 -16.67 -3.27 6.74
CA VAL A 194 -15.60 -4.02 6.10
C VAL A 194 -14.28 -3.65 6.73
N ALA A 195 -13.47 -4.65 7.06
CA ALA A 195 -12.08 -4.47 7.45
C ALA A 195 -11.16 -4.64 6.24
N ALA A 196 -10.10 -3.86 6.16
CA ALA A 196 -9.04 -4.05 5.17
C ALA A 196 -7.82 -4.69 5.84
N PHE A 197 -7.25 -5.68 5.19
CA PHE A 197 -5.98 -6.29 5.56
C PHE A 197 -4.93 -5.95 4.51
N GLN A 198 -4.00 -5.05 4.88
CA GLN A 198 -2.84 -4.73 4.06
C GLN A 198 -1.86 -5.91 4.04
N THR A 199 -1.40 -6.32 2.85
CA THR A 199 -0.25 -7.22 2.77
C THR A 199 0.62 -7.02 1.52
N ARG A 200 1.90 -7.38 1.67
CA ARG A 200 2.86 -7.58 0.56
C ARG A 200 3.48 -8.98 0.61
N ASN A 201 3.01 -9.83 1.52
CA ASN A 201 3.53 -11.16 1.81
C ASN A 201 2.41 -12.20 1.67
N PRO A 202 2.75 -13.48 1.47
CA PRO A 202 1.80 -14.58 1.65
C PRO A 202 1.18 -14.57 3.06
N MET A 203 -0.03 -15.12 3.17
CA MET A 203 -0.72 -15.25 4.45
C MET A 203 -0.46 -16.62 5.09
N HIS A 204 0.26 -16.61 6.21
CA HIS A 204 0.37 -17.73 7.15
C HIS A 204 -0.69 -17.69 8.27
N ARG A 205 -0.63 -18.61 9.25
CA ARG A 205 -1.66 -18.77 10.29
C ARG A 205 -1.84 -17.55 11.19
N SER A 206 -0.79 -16.76 11.41
CA SER A 206 -0.90 -15.46 12.08
C SER A 206 -1.85 -14.53 11.31
N HIS A 207 -1.66 -14.37 10.01
CA HIS A 207 -2.50 -13.53 9.16
C HIS A 207 -3.92 -14.10 8.98
N GLU A 208 -4.05 -15.44 8.89
CA GLU A 208 -5.35 -16.11 8.94
C GLU A 208 -6.13 -15.71 10.20
N TYR A 209 -5.47 -15.73 11.35
CA TYR A 209 -6.06 -15.36 12.63
C TYR A 209 -6.47 -13.87 12.69
N LEU A 210 -5.65 -12.96 12.14
CA LEU A 210 -6.02 -11.54 12.02
C LEU A 210 -7.30 -11.35 11.19
N ALA A 211 -7.37 -11.99 10.02
CA ALA A 211 -8.53 -11.90 9.14
C ALA A 211 -9.78 -12.50 9.79
N LYS A 212 -9.64 -13.62 10.52
CA LYS A 212 -10.76 -14.24 11.26
C LYS A 212 -11.27 -13.35 12.39
N ILE A 213 -10.40 -12.70 13.16
CA ILE A 213 -10.83 -11.70 14.17
C ILE A 213 -11.67 -10.59 13.53
N ALA A 214 -11.25 -10.12 12.36
CA ALA A 214 -12.03 -9.10 11.65
C ALA A 214 -13.41 -9.63 11.25
N ILE A 215 -13.50 -10.82 10.68
CA ILE A 215 -14.76 -11.45 10.26
C ILE A 215 -15.72 -11.69 11.44
N GLU A 216 -15.22 -12.01 12.63
CA GLU A 216 -16.06 -12.18 13.83
C GLU A 216 -16.77 -10.88 14.28
N THR A 217 -16.28 -9.72 13.84
CA THR A 217 -16.77 -8.40 14.31
C THR A 217 -17.27 -7.49 13.18
N MET A 218 -17.15 -7.94 11.93
CA MET A 218 -17.41 -7.19 10.70
C MET A 218 -18.13 -8.09 9.69
N ASP A 219 -18.72 -7.51 8.65
CA ASP A 219 -19.44 -8.28 7.63
C ASP A 219 -18.47 -9.07 6.72
N GLY A 220 -17.23 -8.59 6.60
CA GLY A 220 -16.17 -9.26 5.87
C GLY A 220 -14.85 -8.51 5.85
N VAL A 221 -13.86 -9.10 5.18
CA VAL A 221 -12.50 -8.55 5.06
C VAL A 221 -12.06 -8.44 3.60
N LEU A 222 -11.52 -7.28 3.24
CA LEU A 222 -10.77 -7.06 2.00
C LEU A 222 -9.28 -7.36 2.27
N VAL A 223 -8.82 -8.54 1.83
CA VAL A 223 -7.39 -8.85 1.76
C VAL A 223 -6.81 -8.10 0.58
N HIS A 224 -6.08 -7.01 0.85
CA HIS A 224 -5.68 -6.03 -0.15
C HIS A 224 -4.16 -6.00 -0.32
N SER A 225 -3.71 -6.62 -1.41
CA SER A 225 -2.29 -6.87 -1.68
C SER A 225 -1.63 -5.80 -2.52
N LEU A 226 -0.36 -5.50 -2.25
CA LEU A 226 0.47 -4.66 -3.11
C LEU A 226 0.69 -5.34 -4.47
N LEU A 227 0.31 -4.68 -5.56
CA LEU A 227 0.59 -5.10 -6.95
C LEU A 227 1.72 -4.30 -7.60
N GLY A 228 2.06 -3.13 -7.02
CA GLY A 228 3.10 -2.21 -7.49
C GLY A 228 4.52 -2.76 -7.34
N ALA A 229 5.52 -1.88 -7.42
CA ALA A 229 6.92 -2.28 -7.37
C ALA A 229 7.23 -3.00 -6.04
N LEU A 230 7.95 -4.11 -6.15
CA LEU A 230 8.32 -4.95 -5.00
C LEU A 230 9.79 -4.74 -4.64
N LYS A 231 10.15 -5.03 -3.38
CA LYS A 231 11.55 -5.05 -2.99
C LYS A 231 12.26 -6.25 -3.62
N PRO A 232 13.56 -6.13 -3.94
CA PRO A 232 14.37 -7.29 -4.31
C PRO A 232 14.24 -8.42 -3.27
N GLY A 233 13.86 -9.61 -3.72
CA GLY A 233 13.65 -10.79 -2.87
C GLY A 233 12.23 -10.97 -2.33
N ASP A 234 11.30 -10.07 -2.61
CA ASP A 234 9.87 -10.30 -2.37
C ASP A 234 9.32 -11.36 -3.33
N ILE A 235 8.33 -12.12 -2.88
CA ILE A 235 7.65 -13.13 -3.68
C ILE A 235 6.78 -12.43 -4.74
N PRO A 236 6.82 -12.85 -6.03
CA PRO A 236 6.00 -12.27 -7.10
C PRO A 236 4.51 -12.26 -6.76
N ALA A 237 3.79 -11.27 -7.28
CA ALA A 237 2.36 -11.08 -7.01
C ALA A 237 1.54 -12.34 -7.30
N GLU A 238 1.77 -13.01 -8.44
CA GLU A 238 1.06 -14.23 -8.84
C GLU A 238 1.19 -15.36 -7.80
N VAL A 239 2.40 -15.60 -7.29
CA VAL A 239 2.65 -16.63 -6.27
C VAL A 239 2.03 -16.27 -4.93
N ARG A 240 2.12 -14.99 -4.51
CA ARG A 240 1.43 -14.53 -3.30
C ARG A 240 -0.08 -14.69 -3.42
N SER A 241 -0.59 -14.36 -4.60
CA SER A 241 -2.00 -14.45 -4.93
C SER A 241 -2.51 -15.88 -4.87
N GLU A 242 -1.79 -16.83 -5.45
CA GLU A 242 -2.07 -18.27 -5.37
C GLU A 242 -2.06 -18.77 -3.92
N ALA A 243 -1.06 -18.35 -3.13
CA ALA A 243 -0.95 -18.75 -1.72
C ALA A 243 -2.10 -18.20 -0.87
N ILE A 244 -2.52 -16.96 -1.09
CA ILE A 244 -3.66 -16.34 -0.39
C ILE A 244 -4.98 -16.99 -0.83
N ALA A 245 -5.19 -17.22 -2.13
CA ALA A 245 -6.38 -17.88 -2.64
C ALA A 245 -6.52 -19.29 -2.07
N THR A 246 -5.42 -20.07 -2.05
CA THR A 246 -5.37 -21.39 -1.43
C THR A 246 -5.80 -21.36 0.04
N LEU A 247 -5.37 -20.34 0.79
CA LEU A 247 -5.79 -20.18 2.18
C LEU A 247 -7.28 -19.86 2.29
N ILE A 248 -7.79 -18.94 1.45
CA ILE A 248 -9.20 -18.52 1.44
C ILE A 248 -10.11 -19.71 1.12
N ASP A 249 -9.85 -20.40 0.01
CA ASP A 249 -10.72 -21.46 -0.52
C ASP A 249 -10.88 -22.64 0.43
N ASN A 250 -9.84 -22.94 1.22
CA ASN A 250 -9.83 -24.09 2.13
C ASN A 250 -10.26 -23.75 3.56
N TYR A 251 -10.08 -22.51 4.02
CA TYR A 251 -10.12 -22.19 5.46
C TYR A 251 -11.01 -21.00 5.87
N PHE A 252 -11.67 -20.35 4.90
CA PHE A 252 -12.62 -19.26 5.16
C PHE A 252 -14.03 -19.63 4.72
N ALA A 253 -15.03 -19.14 5.45
CA ALA A 253 -16.42 -19.34 5.09
C ALA A 253 -16.76 -18.54 3.81
N PRO A 254 -17.68 -19.03 2.96
CA PRO A 254 -18.17 -18.25 1.82
C PRO A 254 -18.70 -16.89 2.26
N ASN A 255 -18.61 -15.89 1.38
CA ASN A 255 -19.09 -14.52 1.65
C ASN A 255 -18.42 -13.82 2.85
N THR A 256 -17.15 -14.13 3.16
CA THR A 256 -16.40 -13.45 4.24
C THR A 256 -15.12 -12.74 3.81
N VAL A 257 -14.55 -13.10 2.65
CA VAL A 257 -13.28 -12.53 2.16
C VAL A 257 -13.41 -12.09 0.70
N ILE A 258 -12.86 -10.92 0.40
CA ILE A 258 -12.48 -10.52 -0.96
C ILE A 258 -10.96 -10.41 -1.01
N GLN A 259 -10.34 -11.04 -2.01
CA GLN A 259 -8.94 -10.83 -2.33
C GLN A 259 -8.83 -9.88 -3.52
N ALA A 260 -8.09 -8.79 -3.34
CA ALA A 260 -7.78 -7.84 -4.40
C ALA A 260 -6.40 -7.21 -4.16
N GLY A 261 -6.00 -6.31 -5.03
CA GLY A 261 -4.75 -5.56 -4.93
C GLY A 261 -4.83 -4.15 -5.48
N TYR A 262 -3.74 -3.41 -5.29
CA TYR A 262 -3.64 -1.99 -5.64
C TYR A 262 -2.23 -1.62 -6.15
N PRO A 263 -2.11 -0.62 -7.05
CA PRO A 263 -0.92 -0.36 -7.86
C PRO A 263 0.00 0.72 -7.26
N LEU A 264 0.20 0.71 -5.95
CA LEU A 264 0.97 1.74 -5.25
C LEU A 264 2.32 1.22 -4.79
N ASP A 265 3.33 2.08 -4.76
CA ASP A 265 4.61 1.77 -4.14
C ASP A 265 4.60 2.12 -2.64
N MET A 266 5.11 1.22 -1.82
CA MET A 266 5.25 1.48 -0.39
C MET A 266 6.34 2.49 -0.09
N ARG A 267 6.07 3.42 0.82
CA ARG A 267 7.01 4.43 1.31
C ARG A 267 7.84 3.94 2.49
N TYR A 268 7.39 2.88 3.13
CA TYR A 268 7.88 2.37 4.41
C TYR A 268 7.82 3.43 5.53
N ALA A 269 6.84 4.34 5.49
CA ALA A 269 6.69 5.43 6.46
C ALA A 269 5.97 4.99 7.75
N GLY A 270 5.95 3.68 8.04
CA GLY A 270 5.41 3.07 9.26
C GLY A 270 4.10 3.73 9.71
N PRO A 271 4.11 4.51 10.81
CA PRO A 271 2.92 5.19 11.30
C PRO A 271 2.20 6.09 10.29
N ARG A 272 2.89 6.98 9.57
CA ARG A 272 2.22 7.86 8.60
C ARG A 272 1.64 7.07 7.42
N GLU A 273 2.28 5.96 7.05
CA GLU A 273 1.76 5.10 5.98
C GLU A 273 0.57 4.26 6.44
N ALA A 274 0.44 3.94 7.72
CA ALA A 274 -0.78 3.36 8.27
C ALA A 274 -1.99 4.30 8.09
N LEU A 275 -1.78 5.61 8.28
CA LEU A 275 -2.80 6.63 8.01
C LEU A 275 -3.10 6.73 6.50
N LEU A 276 -2.08 6.72 5.64
CA LEU A 276 -2.29 6.72 4.17
C LEU A 276 -3.08 5.47 3.74
N HIS A 277 -2.72 4.31 4.28
CA HIS A 277 -3.45 3.07 4.06
C HIS A 277 -4.90 3.21 4.49
N ALA A 278 -5.20 3.71 5.69
CA ALA A 278 -6.57 3.91 6.13
C ALA A 278 -7.34 4.86 5.22
N LEU A 279 -6.72 5.98 4.80
CA LEU A 279 -7.31 6.98 3.92
C LEU A 279 -7.77 6.36 2.59
N PHE A 280 -6.87 5.70 1.85
CA PHE A 280 -7.33 5.13 0.59
C PHE A 280 -8.24 3.92 0.83
N ARG A 281 -8.09 3.15 1.90
CA ARG A 281 -9.06 2.07 2.22
C ARG A 281 -10.45 2.61 2.51
N GLN A 282 -10.56 3.82 3.06
CA GLN A 282 -11.81 4.54 3.16
C GLN A 282 -12.40 4.76 1.77
N ASN A 283 -11.61 5.22 0.80
CA ASN A 283 -12.03 5.36 -0.59
C ASN A 283 -12.47 4.02 -1.20
N TYR A 284 -11.82 2.92 -0.87
CA TYR A 284 -12.24 1.57 -1.27
C TYR A 284 -13.51 1.06 -0.54
N GLY A 285 -14.04 1.79 0.44
CA GLY A 285 -15.26 1.47 1.17
C GLY A 285 -15.06 0.70 2.47
N CYS A 286 -13.82 0.57 2.95
CA CYS A 286 -13.51 -0.15 4.18
C CYS A 286 -13.64 0.74 5.41
N SER A 287 -14.50 0.35 6.34
CA SER A 287 -14.70 1.03 7.63
C SER A 287 -13.56 0.86 8.63
N HIS A 288 -12.78 -0.22 8.50
CA HIS A 288 -11.69 -0.53 9.42
C HIS A 288 -10.42 -0.89 8.65
N LEU A 289 -9.26 -0.55 9.20
CA LEU A 289 -7.96 -1.04 8.75
C LEU A 289 -7.38 -1.94 9.85
N ILE A 290 -7.04 -3.19 9.53
CA ILE A 290 -6.27 -4.02 10.45
C ILE A 290 -4.86 -3.44 10.57
N VAL A 291 -4.46 -3.06 11.78
CA VAL A 291 -3.12 -2.54 12.07
C VAL A 291 -2.44 -3.49 13.06
N GLY A 292 -1.51 -4.29 12.55
CA GLY A 292 -0.71 -5.22 13.34
C GLY A 292 0.57 -4.59 13.90
N ARG A 293 1.44 -5.44 14.44
CA ARG A 293 2.81 -5.06 14.83
C ARG A 293 3.60 -4.57 13.60
N ASP A 294 4.30 -3.45 13.75
CA ASP A 294 5.25 -2.90 12.78
C ASP A 294 4.62 -2.64 11.38
N HIS A 295 3.37 -2.19 11.37
CA HIS A 295 2.61 -1.95 10.14
C HIS A 295 3.32 -0.91 9.25
N ALA A 296 3.61 -1.32 8.01
CA ALA A 296 4.37 -0.53 7.03
C ALA A 296 5.76 -0.05 7.51
N GLY A 297 6.29 -0.63 8.60
CA GLY A 297 7.61 -0.32 9.11
C GLY A 297 8.73 -1.00 8.33
N VAL A 298 9.96 -0.58 8.65
CA VAL A 298 11.20 -1.10 8.10
C VAL A 298 12.30 -1.00 9.15
N GLY A 299 13.07 -2.07 9.31
CA GLY A 299 14.13 -2.13 10.33
C GLY A 299 13.61 -1.79 11.73
N ASP A 300 14.36 -0.97 12.45
CA ASP A 300 14.02 -0.52 13.80
C ASP A 300 13.72 1.00 13.85
N TYR A 301 13.32 1.61 12.72
CA TYR A 301 13.03 3.06 12.67
C TYR A 301 11.75 3.45 13.44
N TYR A 302 10.86 2.49 13.72
CA TYR A 302 9.59 2.73 14.40
C TYR A 302 9.39 1.75 15.54
N GLY A 303 8.69 2.18 16.60
CA GLY A 303 8.25 1.28 17.64
C GLY A 303 7.24 0.26 17.09
N PRO A 304 7.17 -0.95 17.68
CA PRO A 304 6.36 -2.07 17.17
C PRO A 304 4.86 -1.77 17.07
N PHE A 305 4.36 -0.75 17.77
CA PHE A 305 2.94 -0.36 17.76
C PHE A 305 2.74 1.12 17.48
N ASP A 306 3.75 1.84 16.99
CA ASP A 306 3.62 3.27 16.70
C ASP A 306 2.58 3.54 15.61
N ALA A 307 2.42 2.62 14.67
CA ALA A 307 1.39 2.68 13.65
C ALA A 307 -0.04 2.49 14.18
N GLN A 308 -0.21 1.89 15.36
CA GLN A 308 -1.50 1.82 16.03
C GLN A 308 -1.79 3.13 16.77
N LYS A 309 -0.79 3.65 17.49
CA LYS A 309 -0.90 4.85 18.34
C LYS A 309 -1.18 6.12 17.54
N ILE A 310 -0.63 6.24 16.32
CA ILE A 310 -0.76 7.46 15.52
C ILE A 310 -2.21 7.84 15.19
N PHE A 311 -3.16 6.88 15.22
CA PHE A 311 -4.58 7.17 15.05
C PHE A 311 -5.17 8.00 16.20
N ASP A 312 -4.56 7.96 17.38
CA ASP A 312 -4.95 8.77 18.54
C ASP A 312 -4.37 10.20 18.46
N ASP A 313 -3.30 10.39 17.66
CA ASP A 313 -2.56 11.65 17.56
C ASP A 313 -3.09 12.59 16.46
N ILE A 314 -3.91 12.08 15.54
CA ILE A 314 -4.50 12.90 14.45
C ILE A 314 -5.75 13.66 14.91
N PRO A 315 -6.11 14.78 14.24
CA PRO A 315 -7.35 15.47 14.54
C PRO A 315 -8.59 14.56 14.45
N LYS A 316 -9.51 14.70 15.41
CA LYS A 316 -10.77 13.94 15.39
C LYS A 316 -11.57 14.25 14.12
N GLY A 317 -12.11 13.19 13.50
CA GLY A 317 -12.86 13.31 12.25
C GLY A 317 -11.98 13.42 10.99
N SER A 318 -10.66 13.29 11.11
CA SER A 318 -9.75 13.24 9.94
C SER A 318 -10.04 12.07 9.00
N LEU A 319 -10.49 10.93 9.53
CA LEU A 319 -10.83 9.71 8.79
C LEU A 319 -12.13 9.12 9.36
N GLU A 320 -12.97 8.56 8.49
CA GLU A 320 -14.07 7.66 8.89
C GLU A 320 -13.57 6.23 9.09
N THR A 321 -12.55 5.81 8.32
CA THR A 321 -11.90 4.51 8.52
C THR A 321 -11.06 4.55 9.79
N VAL A 322 -11.35 3.64 10.72
CA VAL A 322 -10.65 3.51 11.99
C VAL A 322 -9.66 2.33 11.98
N ASN A 323 -8.67 2.36 12.85
CA ASN A 323 -7.78 1.23 13.07
C ASN A 323 -8.46 0.12 13.90
N MET A 324 -8.32 -1.11 13.43
CA MET A 324 -8.54 -2.33 14.20
C MET A 324 -7.18 -2.83 14.67
N ASN A 325 -6.80 -2.44 15.89
CA ASN A 325 -5.52 -2.82 16.48
C ASN A 325 -5.54 -4.28 16.87
N ILE A 326 -4.59 -5.05 16.34
CA ILE A 326 -4.36 -6.43 16.77
C ILE A 326 -2.91 -6.54 17.23
N ASP A 327 -2.74 -7.11 18.43
CA ASP A 327 -1.42 -7.28 19.05
C ASP A 327 -0.60 -8.35 18.30
N TRP A 328 0.66 -8.55 18.67
CA TRP A 328 1.52 -9.53 18.06
C TRP A 328 0.98 -10.95 18.26
N THR A 329 0.52 -11.55 17.15
CA THR A 329 -0.07 -12.89 17.11
C THR A 329 0.97 -13.97 16.83
N PHE A 330 0.76 -15.15 17.43
CA PHE A 330 1.61 -16.33 17.29
C PHE A 330 0.83 -17.59 17.65
N TRP A 331 1.33 -18.75 17.23
CA TRP A 331 0.87 -20.02 17.78
C TRP A 331 1.53 -20.26 19.14
N CYS A 332 0.77 -20.73 20.14
CA CYS A 332 1.31 -21.13 21.43
C CYS A 332 0.99 -22.60 21.72
N ASN A 333 2.02 -23.39 22.00
CA ASN A 333 1.91 -24.83 22.24
C ASN A 333 1.12 -25.16 23.50
N LYS A 334 1.28 -24.37 24.58
CA LYS A 334 0.49 -24.56 25.81
C LYS A 334 -0.97 -24.13 25.67
N CYS A 335 -1.24 -23.11 24.88
CA CYS A 335 -2.62 -22.71 24.57
C CYS A 335 -3.29 -23.66 23.57
N GLY A 336 -2.51 -24.44 22.80
CA GLY A 336 -3.01 -25.33 21.76
C GLY A 336 -3.59 -24.58 20.54
N GLY A 337 -3.17 -23.34 20.29
CA GLY A 337 -3.82 -22.50 19.28
C GLY A 337 -3.11 -21.18 18.99
N MET A 338 -3.71 -20.43 18.06
CA MET A 338 -3.35 -19.03 17.81
C MET A 338 -3.74 -18.15 19.00
N ALA A 339 -2.84 -17.26 19.38
CA ALA A 339 -3.05 -16.29 20.44
C ALA A 339 -2.32 -14.99 20.12
N SER A 340 -2.41 -14.02 21.03
CA SER A 340 -1.69 -12.76 20.98
C SER A 340 -1.01 -12.48 22.33
N GLN A 341 -0.15 -11.46 22.41
CA GLN A 341 0.42 -11.03 23.69
C GLN A 341 -0.64 -10.59 24.71
N ARG A 342 -1.85 -10.21 24.26
CA ARG A 342 -2.96 -9.83 25.15
C ARG A 342 -3.71 -11.01 25.74
N THR A 343 -3.66 -12.18 25.08
CA THR A 343 -4.49 -13.34 25.43
C THR A 343 -3.68 -14.54 25.89
N CYS A 344 -2.36 -14.54 25.69
CA CYS A 344 -1.47 -15.61 26.10
C CYS A 344 -0.43 -15.12 27.13
N PRO A 345 -0.39 -15.71 28.34
CA PRO A 345 0.58 -15.35 29.37
C PRO A 345 1.94 -16.06 29.22
N HIS A 346 2.05 -17.03 28.32
CA HIS A 346 3.25 -17.88 28.19
C HIS A 346 4.41 -17.14 27.50
N THR A 347 5.65 -17.56 27.76
CA THR A 347 6.87 -16.92 27.24
C THR A 347 7.20 -17.37 25.81
N LYS A 348 8.26 -16.82 25.21
CA LYS A 348 8.70 -17.17 23.85
C LYS A 348 9.01 -18.64 23.63
N ASP A 349 9.39 -19.37 24.67
CA ASP A 349 9.72 -20.80 24.57
C ASP A 349 8.50 -21.66 24.24
N ASP A 350 7.31 -21.18 24.59
CA ASP A 350 6.03 -21.83 24.28
C ASP A 350 5.41 -21.31 22.97
N ARG A 351 6.05 -20.36 22.27
CA ARG A 351 5.51 -19.66 21.09
C ARG A 351 6.28 -20.06 19.83
N ILE A 352 5.54 -20.32 18.74
CA ILE A 352 6.14 -20.57 17.43
C ILE A 352 6.20 -19.25 16.66
N LEU A 353 7.42 -18.74 16.50
CA LEU A 353 7.75 -17.55 15.72
C LEU A 353 8.87 -17.89 14.75
N LEU A 354 8.61 -17.80 13.46
CA LEU A 354 9.64 -17.95 12.42
C LEU A 354 9.89 -16.60 11.75
N SER A 355 11.16 -16.21 11.66
CA SER A 355 11.55 -15.05 10.86
C SER A 355 11.40 -15.36 9.38
N GLY A 356 11.13 -14.34 8.56
CA GLY A 356 11.04 -14.51 7.10
C GLY A 356 12.31 -15.11 6.50
N THR A 357 13.48 -14.77 7.04
CA THR A 357 14.77 -15.36 6.68
C THR A 357 14.80 -16.88 6.91
N LYS A 358 14.32 -17.35 8.08
CA LYS A 358 14.26 -18.77 8.39
C LYS A 358 13.23 -19.51 7.53
N VAL A 359 12.06 -18.90 7.30
CA VAL A 359 11.02 -19.45 6.41
C VAL A 359 11.57 -19.67 5.00
N ARG A 360 12.25 -18.66 4.44
CA ARG A 360 12.87 -18.75 3.11
C ARG A 360 13.92 -19.86 3.04
N ALA A 361 14.82 -19.93 4.02
CA ALA A 361 15.84 -20.98 4.05
C ALA A 361 15.20 -22.38 4.05
N MET A 362 14.23 -22.62 4.93
CA MET A 362 13.52 -23.90 4.99
C MET A 362 12.86 -24.27 3.65
N LEU A 363 12.15 -23.32 3.03
CA LEU A 363 11.46 -23.57 1.76
C LEU A 363 12.43 -23.80 0.59
N SER A 364 13.52 -23.03 0.49
CA SER A 364 14.56 -23.21 -0.52
C SER A 364 15.31 -24.54 -0.37
N GLU A 365 15.48 -25.03 0.86
CA GLU A 365 16.08 -26.33 1.17
C GLU A 365 15.09 -27.50 1.01
N GLY A 366 13.84 -27.22 0.62
CA GLY A 366 12.80 -28.24 0.49
C GLY A 366 12.31 -28.81 1.82
N GLN A 367 12.58 -28.15 2.94
CA GLN A 367 12.02 -28.49 4.25
C GLN A 367 10.57 -28.03 4.36
N ASP A 368 9.78 -28.72 5.17
CA ASP A 368 8.39 -28.35 5.44
C ASP A 368 8.32 -27.32 6.57
N LEU A 369 7.40 -26.36 6.43
CA LEU A 369 7.08 -25.43 7.51
C LEU A 369 6.21 -26.13 8.56
N PRO A 370 6.37 -25.82 9.86
CA PRO A 370 5.46 -26.31 10.89
C PRO A 370 4.00 -25.96 10.57
N VAL A 371 3.09 -26.91 10.80
CA VAL A 371 1.65 -26.75 10.51
C VAL A 371 1.00 -25.70 11.42
N GLU A 372 1.63 -25.42 12.55
CA GLU A 372 1.31 -24.36 13.50
C GLU A 372 1.69 -22.97 12.97
N PHE A 373 2.63 -22.90 12.04
CA PHE A 373 3.05 -21.65 11.40
C PHE A 373 2.28 -21.39 10.10
N SER A 374 2.25 -22.36 9.18
CA SER A 374 1.58 -22.23 7.89
C SER A 374 0.73 -23.45 7.59
N ARG A 375 -0.41 -23.26 6.91
CA ARG A 375 -1.19 -24.37 6.38
C ARG A 375 -0.35 -25.15 5.36
N PRO A 376 -0.39 -26.50 5.35
CA PRO A 376 0.42 -27.31 4.44
C PRO A 376 0.24 -26.96 2.96
N GLU A 377 -0.99 -26.68 2.53
CA GLU A 377 -1.35 -26.35 1.15
C GLU A 377 -0.72 -25.02 0.74
N VAL A 378 -0.79 -24.02 1.63
CA VAL A 378 -0.14 -22.71 1.44
C VAL A 378 1.38 -22.87 1.40
N ALA A 379 1.95 -23.67 2.30
CA ALA A 379 3.39 -23.94 2.33
C ALA A 379 3.86 -24.64 1.04
N ALA A 380 3.05 -25.54 0.47
CA ALA A 380 3.35 -26.23 -0.77
C ALA A 380 3.46 -25.28 -1.98
N VAL A 381 2.55 -24.31 -2.10
CA VAL A 381 2.61 -23.25 -3.14
C VAL A 381 3.94 -22.50 -3.03
N LEU A 382 4.30 -22.07 -1.81
CA LEU A 382 5.54 -21.32 -1.58
C LEU A 382 6.79 -22.16 -1.81
N LYS A 383 6.77 -23.43 -1.38
CA LYS A 383 7.87 -24.39 -1.56
C LYS A 383 8.15 -24.60 -3.06
N LYS A 384 7.10 -24.79 -3.86
CA LYS A 384 7.20 -24.90 -5.33
C LYS A 384 7.90 -23.70 -5.95
N TYR A 385 7.55 -22.49 -5.50
CA TYR A 385 8.22 -21.28 -5.97
C TYR A 385 9.71 -21.25 -5.60
N TYR A 386 10.05 -21.45 -4.32
CA TYR A 386 11.45 -21.36 -3.86
C TYR A 386 12.34 -22.46 -4.45
N GLN A 387 11.82 -23.66 -4.66
CA GLN A 387 12.56 -24.75 -5.33
C GLN A 387 12.76 -24.51 -6.83
N GLY A 388 11.93 -23.65 -7.44
CA GLY A 388 12.06 -23.25 -8.85
C GLY A 388 13.10 -22.15 -9.10
N LEU A 389 13.65 -21.53 -8.05
CA LEU A 389 14.66 -20.48 -8.19
C LEU A 389 16.05 -21.07 -8.50
N THR A 390 16.78 -20.47 -9.43
CA THR A 390 18.17 -20.85 -9.70
C THR A 390 19.08 -20.53 -8.51
N ALA A 391 20.26 -21.14 -8.44
CA ALA A 391 21.24 -20.86 -7.36
C ALA A 391 21.67 -19.37 -7.28
N GLU A 392 21.56 -18.63 -8.38
CA GLU A 392 21.85 -17.19 -8.49
C GLU A 392 20.67 -16.32 -8.04
N GLN A 393 19.44 -16.83 -8.17
CA GLN A 393 18.20 -16.20 -7.70
C GLN A 393 17.89 -16.53 -6.24
N ASN A 394 18.45 -17.63 -5.72
CA ASN A 394 18.50 -17.92 -4.30
C ASN A 394 19.43 -16.90 -3.63
N VAL A 395 18.84 -15.80 -3.16
CA VAL A 395 19.54 -14.83 -2.30
C VAL A 395 20.26 -15.63 -1.22
N LYS A 396 21.61 -15.61 -1.22
CA LYS A 396 22.41 -16.23 -0.16
C LYS A 396 21.89 -15.69 1.17
N VAL A 397 21.24 -16.57 1.93
CA VAL A 397 20.68 -16.22 3.23
C VAL A 397 21.85 -16.12 4.21
N GLU A 398 22.45 -14.93 4.35
CA GLU A 398 23.29 -14.65 5.50
C GLU A 398 22.39 -14.59 6.74
N LEU A 399 22.48 -15.62 7.58
CA LEU A 399 21.92 -15.61 8.93
C LEU A 399 22.70 -14.60 9.78
N LYS A 400 22.43 -13.31 9.63
CA LYS A 400 22.87 -12.32 10.63
C LYS A 400 22.00 -12.51 11.87
N GLY A 401 22.65 -12.99 12.93
CA GLY A 401 22.02 -13.27 14.21
C GLY A 401 21.33 -12.01 14.75
N HIS A 402 20.02 -12.11 14.90
CA HIS A 402 19.28 -11.93 16.14
C HIS A 402 17.88 -12.50 15.85
N SER A 403 17.74 -13.81 16.06
CA SER A 403 16.42 -14.42 16.25
C SER A 403 15.68 -13.60 17.30
N ALA A 404 14.46 -13.18 16.97
CA ALA A 404 13.55 -12.41 17.81
C ALA A 404 13.79 -12.68 19.30
N ALA A 405 14.36 -11.67 19.98
CA ALA A 405 14.60 -11.72 21.43
C ALA A 405 13.29 -11.60 22.18
#